data_AF-A0A2E8E894-F1
#
_entry.id   AF-A0A2E8E894-F1
#
_cell.length_a   1.000
_cell.length_b   1.000
_cell.length_c   1.000
_cell.angle_alpha   90.00
_cell.angle_beta   90.00
_cell.angle_gamma   90.00
#
_symmetry.space_group_name_H-M   'P 1'
#
loop_
_entity.id
_entity.type
_entity.pdbx_description
1 polymer ?
#
loop_
_entity_poly.entity_id
_entity_poly.type
_entity_poly.pdbx_seq_one_letter_code
_entity_poly.pdbx_strand_id
1 'polypeptide(L)' 'MHLDDWLVAAKTDADRRGLAALKPLLDMLADATRVLRGAAWNRHAAGGGPTLQAADKTSGDDPPS' A
#
# COMPACT_ATOMS: atom_id res chain seq x y z
N MET A 1 7.73 2.40 5.18
CA MET A 1 7.28 2.52 6.60
C MET A 1 6.00 1.73 6.76
N HIS A 2 5.99 0.74 7.66
CA HIS A 2 4.82 -0.12 7.88
C HIS A 2 3.74 0.63 8.69
N LEU A 3 2.46 0.25 8.54
CA LEU A 3 1.36 0.92 9.28
C LEU A 3 1.53 0.79 10.79
N ASP A 4 2.02 -0.37 11.24
CA ASP A 4 2.22 -0.62 12.66
C ASP A 4 3.40 0.18 13.23
N ASP A 5 4.51 0.31 12.47
CA ASP A 5 5.64 1.16 12.84
C ASP A 5 5.19 2.62 13.03
N TRP A 6 4.32 3.10 12.13
CA TRP A 6 3.72 4.41 12.23
C TRP A 6 2.87 4.57 13.49
N LEU A 7 2.00 3.60 13.78
CA LEU A 7 1.10 3.67 14.92
C LEU A 7 1.89 3.72 16.24
N VAL A 8 2.96 2.94 16.36
CA VAL A 8 3.85 2.95 17.52
C VAL A 8 4.53 4.32 17.69
N ALA A 9 5.10 4.86 16.62
CA ALA A 9 5.75 6.17 16.66
C ALA A 9 4.76 7.29 17.02
N ALA A 10 3.56 7.28 16.44
CA ALA A 10 2.52 8.27 16.71
C ALA A 10 2.01 8.21 18.15
N LYS A 11 1.81 7.01 18.72
CA LYS A 11 1.43 6.84 20.13
C LYS A 11 2.52 7.32 21.08
N THR A 12 3.78 7.01 20.77
CA THR A 12 4.93 7.49 21.55
C THR A 12 5.01 9.02 21.55
N ASP A 13 4.76 9.65 20.39
CA ASP A 13 4.72 11.12 20.31
C ASP A 13 3.54 11.72 21.09
N ALA A 14 2.37 11.06 21.08
CA ALA A 14 1.22 11.46 21.89
C ALA A 14 1.55 11.40 23.40
N ASP A 15 2.20 10.33 23.86
CA ASP A 15 2.64 10.19 25.24
C ASP A 15 3.65 11.30 25.62
N ARG A 16 4.64 11.56 24.75
CA ARG A 16 5.65 12.62 24.94
C ARG A 16 5.03 14.02 25.06
N ARG A 17 3.88 14.25 24.42
CA ARG A 17 3.16 15.53 24.43
C ARG A 17 2.05 15.61 25.48
N GLY A 18 1.84 14.55 26.26
CA GLY A 18 0.74 14.49 27.24
C GLY A 18 -0.66 14.41 26.61
N LEU A 19 -0.75 13.97 25.35
CA LEU A 19 -2.01 13.89 24.59
C LEU A 19 -2.60 12.48 24.65
N ALA A 20 -2.82 11.94 25.85
CA ALA A 20 -3.29 10.56 26.02
C ALA A 20 -4.63 10.27 25.31
N ALA A 21 -5.51 11.27 25.22
CA ALA A 21 -6.80 11.16 24.52
C ALA A 21 -6.65 10.94 22.99
N LEU A 22 -5.47 11.21 22.41
CA LEU A 22 -5.21 11.00 20.98
C LEU A 22 -4.99 9.52 20.64
N LYS A 23 -4.54 8.69 21.59
CA LYS A 23 -4.22 7.27 21.37
C LYS A 23 -5.40 6.46 20.81
N PRO A 24 -6.63 6.52 21.37
CA PRO A 24 -7.77 5.80 20.78
C PRO A 24 -8.14 6.30 19.38
N LEU A 25 -7.91 7.58 19.05
CA LEU A 25 -8.14 8.10 17.69
C LEU A 25 -7.13 7.55 16.69
N LEU A 26 -5.86 7.44 17.10
CA LEU A 26 -4.81 6.82 16.28
C LEU A 26 -5.09 5.34 16.03
N ASP A 27 -5.63 4.63 17.01
CA ASP A 27 -6.07 3.23 16.85
C ASP A 27 -7.19 3.11 15.81
N MET A 28 -8.24 3.92 15.94
CA MET A 28 -9.33 3.91 14.95
C MET A 28 -8.85 4.24 13.53
N LEU A 29 -7.92 5.18 13.41
CA LEU A 29 -7.33 5.54 12.11
C LEU A 29 -6.51 4.39 11.51
N ALA A 30 -5.72 3.69 12.33
CA ALA A 30 -4.98 2.52 11.89
C ALA A 30 -5.93 1.41 11.41
N ASP A 31 -7.01 1.15 12.15
CA ASP A 31 -8.01 0.16 11.76
C ASP A 31 -8.70 0.52 10.44
N ALA A 32 -9.16 1.76 10.28
CA ALA A 32 -9.73 2.24 9.02
C ALA A 32 -8.74 2.08 7.85
N THR A 33 -7.45 2.33 8.10
CA THR A 33 -6.39 2.18 7.10
C THR A 33 -6.14 0.72 6.73
N ARG A 34 -6.20 -0.21 7.71
CA ARG A 34 -6.11 -1.67 7.44
C ARG A 34 -7.25 -2.12 6.54
N VAL A 35 -8.49 -1.71 6.86
CA VAL A 35 -9.67 -2.01 6.04
C VAL A 35 -9.49 -1.48 4.63
N LEU A 36 -9.05 -0.23 4.48
CA LEU A 36 -8.85 0.40 3.17
C LEU A 36 -7.79 -0.33 2.33
N ARG A 37 -6.67 -0.75 2.94
CA ARG A 37 -5.59 -1.49 2.25
C ARG A 37 -5.95 -2.93 1.93
N GLY A 38 -6.75 -3.58 2.79
CA GLY A 38 -7.24 -4.94 2.58
C GLY A 38 -8.41 -5.03 1.60
N ALA A 39 -9.03 -3.91 1.23
CA ALA A 39 -10.16 -3.90 0.32
C ALA A 39 -9.77 -4.47 -1.06
N ALA A 40 -10.63 -5.33 -1.61
CA ALA A 40 -10.34 -6.09 -2.83
C ALA A 40 -10.04 -5.21 -4.06
N TRP A 41 -10.63 -4.01 -4.12
CA TRP A 41 -10.37 -3.02 -5.18
C TRP A 41 -8.96 -2.41 -5.08
N ASN A 42 -8.32 -2.50 -3.92
CA ASN A 42 -7.00 -1.94 -3.66
C ASN A 42 -5.85 -2.93 -3.96
N ARG A 43 -6.16 -4.11 -4.53
CA ARG A 43 -5.17 -5.14 -4.91
C ARG A 43 -4.16 -4.64 -5.96
N HIS A 44 -4.50 -3.59 -6.71
CA HIS A 44 -3.61 -2.96 -7.69
C HIS A 44 -2.66 -1.90 -7.09
N ALA A 45 -2.92 -1.40 -5.89
CA ALA A 45 -2.05 -0.41 -5.22
C ALA A 45 -0.81 -1.04 -4.57
N ALA A 46 -0.75 -2.37 -4.47
CA ALA A 46 0.35 -3.11 -3.87
C ALA A 46 1.58 -3.32 -4.80
N GLY A 47 1.61 -2.70 -5.98
CA GLY A 47 2.83 -2.69 -6.82
C GLY A 47 2.96 -3.85 -7.80
N GLY A 48 1.89 -4.20 -8.50
CA GLY A 48 1.95 -5.00 -9.73
C GLY A 48 1.50 -4.17 -10.92
N GLY A 49 2.32 -3.22 -11.35
CA GLY A 49 2.12 -2.60 -12.66
C GLY A 49 2.13 -3.72 -13.71
N PRO A 50 1.24 -3.67 -14.72
CA PRO A 50 1.30 -4.65 -15.80
C PRO A 50 2.70 -4.56 -16.39
N THR A 51 3.48 -5.63 -16.23
CA THR A 51 4.68 -5.86 -17.01
C THR A 51 4.24 -5.79 -18.47
N LEU A 52 4.51 -4.64 -19.09
CA LEU A 52 4.65 -4.48 -20.53
C LEU A 52 5.80 -5.36 -20.98
N GLN A 53 5.59 -6.67 -20.97
CA GLN A 53 6.57 -7.66 -21.35
C GLN A 53 5.84 -8.90 -21.87
N ALA A 54 5.13 -8.72 -22.98
CA ALA A 54 4.84 -9.76 -23.98
C ALA A 54 4.08 -9.15 -25.18
N ALA A 55 4.62 -8.10 -25.79
CA ALA A 55 4.21 -7.70 -27.14
C ALA A 55 5.41 -7.10 -27.88
N ASP A 56 6.57 -7.74 -27.76
CA ASP A 56 7.71 -7.54 -28.65
C ASP A 56 8.14 -8.92 -29.17
N LYS A 57 7.37 -9.45 -30.12
CA LYS A 57 7.78 -10.51 -31.06
C LYS A 57 6.68 -10.81 -32.09
N THR A 58 6.32 -9.81 -32.90
CA THR A 58 5.72 -10.05 -34.22
C THR A 58 6.25 -9.00 -35.19
N SER A 59 7.55 -9.03 -35.46
CA SER A 59 8.15 -8.37 -36.61
C SER A 59 9.26 -9.27 -37.11
N GLY A 60 9.06 -9.81 -38.31
CA GLY A 60 10.02 -10.65 -39.02
C GLY A 60 9.61 -12.12 -39.10
N ASP A 61 8.70 -12.43 -40.01
CA ASP A 61 8.79 -13.68 -40.77
C ASP A 61 8.34 -13.39 -42.20
N ASP A 62 9.34 -13.14 -43.05
CA ASP A 62 9.22 -13.20 -44.51
C ASP A 62 8.83 -14.62 -44.92
N PRO A 63 7.76 -14.84 -45.72
CA PRO A 63 7.53 -16.15 -46.30
C PRO A 63 8.47 -16.39 -47.48
N PRO A 64 9.09 -17.57 -47.61
CA PRO A 64 9.88 -17.92 -48.79
C PRO A 64 8.97 -18.48 -49.89
N SER A 65 9.12 -17.98 -51.12
CA SER A 65 9.18 -18.71 -52.41
C SER A 65 9.04 -17.76 -53.59
#